data_AF-A0A960SK98-F1
#
_entry.id   AF-A0A960SK98-F1
#
_cell.length_a   1.000
_cell.length_b   1.000
_cell.length_c   1.000
_cell.angle_alpha   90.00
_cell.angle_beta   90.00
_cell.angle_gamma   90.00
#
_symmetry.space_group_name_H-M   'P 1'
#
loop_
_entity.id
_entity.type
_entity.pdbx_description
1 polymer ?
#
loop_
_entity_poly.entity_id
_entity_poly.type
_entity_poly.pdbx_seq_one_letter_code
_entity_poly.pdbx_strand_id
1 'polypeptide(L)'
;MLLLSATAAPDGLAQTADSEARNAHYLTNRAPLVAKPYTELPLGAIEPQGWLRQQLEIMAAGMTGHLDEWYPEVIGERNGWLGGDGDGWERGPYWIDGALPLAYLIGDKALLTKVNRWVEWTLTNQRDDGYIGPIPFEVPPKREPGLQRDRRRDWWP
;
A
#
# COMPACT_ATOMS: atom_id res chain seq x y z
N MET A 1 -45.69 28.20 37.60
CA MET A 1 -45.45 29.28 36.63
C MET A 1 -44.65 30.37 37.34
N LEU A 2 -43.34 30.40 37.08
CA LEU A 2 -42.38 31.35 37.63
C LEU A 2 -41.39 31.62 36.50
N LEU A 3 -41.34 32.87 36.05
CA LEU A 3 -40.37 33.41 35.10
C LEU A 3 -39.11 33.83 35.86
N LEU A 4 -37.93 33.53 35.33
CA LEU A 4 -36.76 34.40 35.45
C LEU A 4 -35.73 34.09 34.35
N SER A 5 -35.33 35.16 33.66
CA SER A 5 -34.25 35.26 32.68
C SER A 5 -32.90 35.45 33.36
N ALA A 6 -31.81 35.20 32.61
CA ALA A 6 -30.38 35.58 32.80
C ALA A 6 -29.49 34.35 32.52
N THR A 7 -28.34 34.38 31.85
CA THR A 7 -27.41 35.46 31.47
C THR A 7 -26.38 34.83 30.52
N ALA A 8 -25.90 35.58 29.53
CA ALA A 8 -24.69 35.22 28.79
C ALA A 8 -23.46 35.74 29.53
N ALA A 9 -22.43 34.90 29.69
CA ALA A 9 -20.98 35.19 29.76
C ALA A 9 -20.23 33.98 30.37
N PRO A 10 -18.90 33.86 30.23
CA PRO A 10 -18.00 34.36 29.18
C PRO A 10 -17.18 33.20 28.55
N ASP A 11 -16.45 33.55 27.50
CA ASP A 11 -15.21 32.92 27.01
C ASP A 11 -14.68 31.71 27.80
N GLY A 12 -15.24 30.54 27.52
CA GLY A 12 -14.67 29.27 27.92
C GLY A 12 -13.62 28.85 26.90
N LEU A 13 -12.46 29.51 26.96
CA LEU A 13 -11.19 29.12 26.35
C LEU A 13 -11.37 28.21 25.13
N ALA A 14 -11.47 28.82 23.94
CA ALA A 14 -10.80 28.21 22.81
C ALA A 14 -9.35 28.08 23.24
N GLN A 15 -9.00 26.94 23.85
CA GLN A 15 -7.65 26.46 23.82
C GLN A 15 -7.35 26.40 22.33
N THR A 16 -6.70 27.45 21.84
CA THR A 16 -5.70 27.35 20.80
C THR A 16 -4.81 26.24 21.33
N ALA A 17 -5.16 25.00 20.99
CA ALA A 17 -4.30 23.86 21.15
C ALA A 17 -3.14 24.22 20.24
N ASP A 18 -2.17 24.84 20.89
CA ASP A 18 -0.88 25.16 20.37
C ASP A 18 -0.36 23.91 19.67
N SER A 19 0.46 24.13 18.66
CA SER A 19 0.98 23.14 17.72
C SER A 19 1.86 22.07 18.39
N GLU A 20 1.37 21.36 19.40
CA GLU A 20 2.04 20.21 19.96
C GLU A 20 1.93 19.07 18.96
N ALA A 21 3.07 18.41 18.72
CA ALA A 21 3.16 17.24 17.89
C ALA A 21 2.30 16.13 18.50
N ARG A 22 1.03 16.04 18.08
CA ARG A 22 0.03 15.06 18.56
C ARG A 22 0.42 13.61 18.27
N ASN A 23 1.37 13.40 17.36
CA ASN A 23 1.91 12.09 17.01
C ASN A 23 3.33 12.30 16.45
N ALA A 24 4.31 11.50 16.92
CA ALA A 24 5.70 11.57 16.46
C ALA A 24 5.99 10.72 15.20
N HIS A 25 5.09 9.79 14.85
CA HIS A 25 5.25 8.82 13.77
C HIS A 25 4.54 9.23 12.47
N TYR A 26 3.42 9.98 12.58
CA TYR A 26 2.58 10.35 11.44
C TYR A 26 2.20 11.82 11.43
N LEU A 27 2.11 12.38 10.23
CA LEU A 27 1.53 13.70 10.02
C LEU A 27 0.01 13.62 10.27
N THR A 28 -0.45 14.32 11.29
CA THR A 28 -1.89 14.45 11.60
C THR A 28 -2.50 15.64 10.86
N ASN A 29 -3.83 15.78 10.95
CA ASN A 29 -4.56 16.90 10.33
C ASN A 29 -3.95 18.26 10.71
N ARG A 30 -3.48 19.00 9.71
CA ARG A 30 -2.99 20.37 9.85
C ARG A 30 -4.16 21.35 9.72
N ALA A 31 -4.07 22.51 10.37
CA ALA A 31 -5.04 23.58 10.17
C ALA A 31 -5.22 23.90 8.66
N PRO A 32 -6.45 24.13 8.16
CA PRO A 32 -7.71 24.29 8.90
C PRO A 32 -8.52 23.00 9.09
N LEU A 33 -7.93 21.82 8.84
CA LEU A 33 -8.65 20.55 8.94
C LEU A 33 -9.01 20.23 10.41
N VAL A 34 -10.20 19.68 10.61
CA VAL A 34 -10.65 19.20 11.92
C VAL A 34 -9.72 18.09 12.41
N ALA A 35 -9.28 18.19 13.66
CA ALA A 35 -8.42 17.18 14.28
C ALA A 35 -9.20 15.87 14.47
N LYS A 36 -8.65 14.76 13.98
CA LYS A 36 -9.19 13.43 14.27
C LYS A 36 -8.93 13.08 15.75
N PRO A 37 -9.88 12.40 16.42
CA PRO A 37 -9.70 11.97 17.81
C PRO A 37 -8.71 10.81 17.98
N TYR A 38 -8.45 10.06 16.90
CA TYR A 38 -7.53 8.92 16.90
C TYR A 38 -6.48 9.07 15.80
N THR A 39 -5.32 8.47 16.02
CA THR A 39 -4.27 8.30 15.02
C THR A 39 -3.92 6.81 14.93
N GLU A 40 -3.50 6.37 13.75
CA GLU A 40 -3.06 5.00 13.54
C GLU A 40 -1.83 4.66 14.40
N LEU A 41 -1.68 3.37 14.70
CA LEU A 41 -0.49 2.87 15.37
C LEU A 41 0.70 2.84 14.41
N PRO A 42 1.93 3.06 14.90
CA PRO A 42 3.13 2.93 14.08
C PRO A 42 3.19 1.57 13.38
N LEU A 43 3.65 1.51 12.13
CA LEU A 43 3.89 0.24 11.44
C LEU A 43 4.84 -0.62 12.29
N GLY A 44 4.50 -1.90 12.45
CA GLY A 44 5.23 -2.83 13.33
C GLY A 44 4.94 -2.70 14.83
N ALA A 45 4.08 -1.76 15.26
CA ALA A 45 3.68 -1.68 16.67
C ALA A 45 2.77 -2.84 17.13
N ILE A 46 2.20 -3.58 16.18
CA ILE A 46 1.43 -4.79 16.42
C ILE A 46 2.09 -5.93 15.65
N GLU A 47 2.24 -7.06 16.34
CA GLU A 47 2.76 -8.30 15.75
C GLU A 47 1.71 -9.41 15.85
N PRO A 48 1.54 -10.22 14.79
CA PRO A 48 0.60 -11.34 14.81
C PRO A 48 1.10 -12.43 15.77
N GLN A 49 0.20 -13.07 16.51
CA GLN A 49 0.51 -14.19 17.41
C GLN A 49 -0.52 -15.31 17.27
N GLY A 50 -0.18 -16.48 17.82
CA GLY A 50 -1.08 -17.64 17.88
C GLY A 50 -1.64 -18.03 16.51
N TRP A 51 -2.96 -18.18 16.45
CA TRP A 51 -3.67 -18.59 15.23
C TRP A 51 -3.42 -17.66 14.04
N LEU A 52 -3.42 -16.33 14.27
CA LEU A 52 -3.22 -15.38 13.17
C LEU A 52 -1.82 -15.52 12.57
N ARG A 53 -0.78 -15.64 13.41
CA ARG A 53 0.59 -15.87 12.92
C ARG A 53 0.69 -17.15 12.12
N GLN A 54 0.04 -18.23 12.58
CA GLN A 54 -0.02 -19.49 11.84
C GLN A 54 -0.69 -19.34 10.46
N GLN A 55 -1.77 -18.57 10.35
CA GLN A 55 -2.42 -18.33 9.05
C GLN A 55 -1.50 -17.57 8.09
N LEU A 56 -0.78 -16.56 8.58
CA LEU A 56 0.19 -15.82 7.77
C LEU A 56 1.35 -16.72 7.32
N GLU A 57 1.88 -17.57 8.19
CA GLU A 57 2.90 -18.55 7.83
C GLU A 57 2.39 -19.54 6.76
N ILE A 58 1.13 -19.99 6.85
CA ILE A 58 0.51 -20.84 5.81
C ILE A 58 0.37 -20.09 4.49
N MET A 59 -0.03 -18.81 4.50
CA MET A 59 -0.11 -17.99 3.29
C MET A 59 1.26 -17.83 2.63
N ALA A 60 2.31 -17.59 3.43
CA ALA A 60 3.68 -17.44 2.94
C ALA A 60 4.21 -18.75 2.36
N ALA A 61 3.95 -19.89 3.01
CA ALA A 61 4.30 -21.21 2.48
C ALA A 61 3.44 -21.66 1.28
N GLY A 62 2.35 -20.93 0.99
CA GLY A 62 1.41 -21.23 -0.09
C GLY A 62 1.61 -20.32 -1.30
N MET A 63 0.50 -20.06 -1.99
CA MET A 63 0.51 -19.31 -3.26
C MET A 63 1.12 -17.92 -3.12
N THR A 64 0.92 -17.22 -2.00
CA THR A 64 1.45 -15.85 -1.85
C THR A 64 2.97 -15.81 -1.88
N GLY A 65 3.67 -16.76 -1.25
CA GLY A 65 5.14 -16.77 -1.24
C GLY A 65 5.79 -17.43 -2.46
N HIS A 66 5.01 -18.15 -3.26
CA HIS A 66 5.51 -18.98 -4.38
C HIS A 66 4.85 -18.65 -5.73
N LEU A 67 4.08 -17.56 -5.85
CA LEU A 67 3.38 -17.25 -7.11
C LEU A 67 4.35 -16.95 -8.27
N ASP A 68 5.52 -16.40 -7.98
CA ASP A 68 6.62 -16.21 -8.93
C ASP A 68 7.16 -17.53 -9.48
N GLU A 69 7.10 -18.61 -8.69
CA GLU A 69 7.55 -19.94 -9.07
C GLU A 69 6.45 -20.73 -9.80
N TRP A 70 5.20 -20.58 -9.36
CA TRP A 70 4.07 -21.35 -9.90
C TRP A 70 3.40 -20.67 -11.10
N TYR A 71 3.52 -19.35 -11.21
CA TYR A 71 2.97 -18.59 -12.32
C TYR A 71 3.97 -17.52 -12.85
N PRO A 72 5.16 -17.94 -13.31
CA PRO A 72 6.25 -17.06 -13.71
C PRO A 72 5.90 -16.19 -14.94
N GLU A 73 4.95 -16.60 -15.77
CA GLU A 73 4.52 -15.78 -16.90
C GLU A 73 3.86 -14.47 -16.42
N VAL A 74 3.18 -14.50 -15.27
CA VAL A 74 2.52 -13.34 -14.67
C VAL A 74 3.42 -12.67 -13.65
N ILE A 75 4.11 -13.41 -12.78
CA ILE A 75 4.87 -12.87 -11.63
C ILE A 75 6.39 -13.05 -11.79
N GLY A 76 6.85 -13.28 -13.02
CA GLY A 76 8.28 -13.41 -13.34
C GLY A 76 8.89 -12.16 -13.97
N GLU A 77 10.07 -12.35 -14.56
CA GLU A 77 10.93 -11.27 -15.06
C GLU A 77 10.33 -10.51 -16.26
N ARG A 78 9.42 -11.15 -17.01
CA ARG A 78 8.71 -10.50 -18.10
C ARG A 78 7.60 -9.57 -17.62
N ASN A 79 7.27 -9.51 -16.32
CA ASN A 79 6.21 -8.63 -15.85
C ASN A 79 6.53 -7.17 -16.20
N GLY A 80 5.53 -6.45 -16.73
CA GLY A 80 5.65 -5.06 -17.17
C GLY A 80 5.97 -4.08 -16.05
N TRP A 81 5.61 -4.40 -14.80
CA TRP A 81 5.97 -3.62 -13.62
C TRP A 81 7.44 -3.78 -13.23
N LEU A 82 8.13 -4.74 -13.82
CA LEU A 82 9.59 -4.89 -13.79
C LEU A 82 10.24 -4.49 -15.13
N GLY A 83 9.54 -3.71 -15.96
CA GLY A 83 10.04 -3.25 -17.27
C GLY A 83 9.94 -4.26 -18.40
N GLY A 84 9.34 -5.43 -18.17
CA GLY A 84 9.19 -6.48 -19.17
C GLY A 84 8.05 -6.27 -20.17
N ASP A 85 7.94 -7.20 -21.11
CA ASP A 85 6.96 -7.20 -22.19
C ASP A 85 5.74 -8.11 -21.94
N GLY A 86 5.70 -8.83 -20.82
CA GLY A 86 4.64 -9.75 -20.40
C GLY A 86 3.47 -9.04 -19.72
N ASP A 87 2.93 -9.65 -18.66
CA ASP A 87 1.77 -9.14 -17.93
C ASP A 87 1.97 -7.71 -17.46
N GLY A 88 1.04 -6.80 -17.78
CA GLY A 88 1.26 -5.36 -17.62
C GLY A 88 0.09 -4.59 -17.02
N TRP A 89 -0.96 -5.27 -16.56
CA TRP A 89 -2.10 -4.62 -15.91
C TRP A 89 -1.97 -4.66 -14.38
N GLU A 90 -2.79 -5.41 -13.64
CA GLU A 90 -2.87 -5.22 -12.18
C GLU A 90 -2.30 -6.38 -11.35
N ARG A 91 -2.04 -7.55 -11.94
CA ARG A 91 -1.75 -8.78 -11.17
C ARG A 91 -0.42 -8.72 -10.42
N GLY A 92 0.62 -8.14 -11.02
CA GLY A 92 1.91 -7.90 -10.36
C GLY A 92 1.77 -7.03 -9.11
N PRO A 93 1.23 -5.80 -9.24
CA PRO A 93 0.97 -4.91 -8.11
C PRO A 93 0.10 -5.54 -7.01
N TYR A 94 -1.00 -6.22 -7.35
CA TYR A 94 -1.84 -6.86 -6.33
C TYR A 94 -1.13 -7.98 -5.59
N TRP A 95 -0.26 -8.73 -6.25
CA TRP A 95 0.55 -9.72 -5.56
C TRP A 95 1.51 -9.04 -4.56
N ILE A 96 2.18 -7.96 -4.97
CA ILE A 96 3.08 -7.21 -4.09
C ILE A 96 2.34 -6.55 -2.93
N ASP A 97 1.16 -5.99 -3.16
CA ASP A 97 0.32 -5.38 -2.12
C ASP A 97 -0.02 -6.36 -0.98
N GLY A 98 -0.22 -7.65 -1.30
CA GLY A 98 -0.41 -8.70 -0.29
C GLY A 98 0.90 -9.29 0.26
N ALA A 99 1.88 -9.56 -0.60
CA ALA A 99 3.11 -10.26 -0.23
C ALA A 99 4.06 -9.39 0.60
N LEU A 100 4.13 -8.08 0.31
CA LEU A 100 5.01 -7.15 1.02
C LEU A 100 4.68 -7.06 2.52
N PRO A 101 3.45 -6.69 2.94
CA PRO A 101 3.12 -6.64 4.36
C PRO A 101 3.23 -8.01 5.02
N LEU A 102 2.87 -9.10 4.32
CA LEU A 102 3.04 -10.45 4.83
C LEU A 102 4.50 -10.73 5.20
N ALA A 103 5.44 -10.44 4.30
CA ALA A 103 6.86 -10.67 4.52
C ALA A 103 7.39 -9.93 5.76
N TYR A 104 6.99 -8.68 5.95
CA TYR A 104 7.35 -7.88 7.12
C TYR A 104 6.70 -8.42 8.41
N LEU A 105 5.42 -8.81 8.37
CA LEU A 105 4.68 -9.28 9.54
C LEU A 105 5.23 -10.58 10.14
N ILE A 106 5.74 -11.49 9.31
CA ILE A 106 6.32 -12.76 9.79
C ILE A 106 7.85 -12.79 9.78
N GLY A 107 8.50 -11.74 9.28
CA GLY A 107 9.96 -11.63 9.19
C GLY A 107 10.61 -12.60 8.20
N ASP A 108 9.90 -12.96 7.13
CA ASP A 108 10.40 -13.90 6.11
C ASP A 108 11.40 -13.20 5.18
N LYS A 109 12.70 -13.52 5.37
CA LYS A 109 13.80 -12.93 4.60
C LYS A 109 13.78 -13.31 3.12
N ALA A 110 13.31 -14.51 2.78
CA ALA A 110 13.25 -14.95 1.40
C ALA A 110 12.14 -14.20 0.67
N LEU A 111 10.94 -14.12 1.27
CA LEU A 111 9.84 -13.36 0.71
C LEU A 111 10.16 -11.86 0.64
N LEU A 112 10.80 -11.29 1.68
CA LEU A 112 11.30 -9.91 1.67
C LEU A 112 12.22 -9.63 0.48
N THR A 113 13.12 -10.55 0.16
CA THR A 113 14.02 -10.42 -1.00
C THR A 113 13.23 -10.37 -2.30
N LYS A 114 12.22 -11.23 -2.45
CA LYS A 114 11.35 -11.26 -3.64
C LYS A 114 10.60 -9.94 -3.80
N VAL A 115 9.91 -9.48 -2.77
CA VAL A 115 9.06 -8.27 -2.84
C VAL A 115 9.88 -6.98 -2.94
N ASN A 116 11.05 -6.91 -2.27
CA ASN A 116 11.91 -5.72 -2.35
C ASN A 116 12.46 -5.50 -3.75
N ARG A 117 12.68 -6.54 -4.56
CA ARG A 117 13.01 -6.37 -5.99
C ARG A 117 11.99 -5.48 -6.70
N TRP A 118 10.70 -5.64 -6.41
CA TRP A 118 9.62 -4.89 -7.05
C TRP A 118 9.52 -3.47 -6.50
N VAL A 119 9.69 -3.30 -5.18
CA VAL A 119 9.72 -1.99 -4.53
C VAL A 119 10.89 -1.16 -5.06
N GLU A 120 12.10 -1.71 -5.04
CA GLU A 120 13.31 -1.02 -5.52
C GLU A 120 13.21 -0.71 -7.01
N TRP A 121 12.73 -1.65 -7.84
CA TRP A 121 12.49 -1.38 -9.25
C TRP A 121 11.53 -0.20 -9.44
N THR A 122 10.40 -0.21 -8.74
CA THR A 122 9.38 0.84 -8.79
C THR A 122 9.97 2.20 -8.44
N LEU A 123 10.74 2.29 -7.34
CA LEU A 123 11.32 3.55 -6.88
C LEU A 123 12.43 4.06 -7.81
N THR A 124 13.21 3.17 -8.41
CA THR A 124 14.35 3.53 -9.28
C THR A 124 13.97 3.71 -10.76
N ASN A 125 12.74 3.39 -11.15
CA ASN A 125 12.23 3.51 -12.51
C ASN A 125 11.02 4.45 -12.62
N GLN A 126 10.88 5.39 -11.69
CA GLN A 126 9.93 6.49 -11.85
C GLN A 126 10.33 7.32 -13.07
N ARG A 127 9.35 7.66 -13.90
CA ARG A 127 9.55 8.50 -15.10
C ARG A 127 9.67 9.98 -14.74
N ASP A 128 10.18 10.78 -15.67
CA ASP A 128 10.32 12.25 -15.52
C ASP A 128 8.98 12.96 -15.22
N ASP A 129 7.85 12.41 -15.67
CA ASP A 129 6.50 12.93 -15.38
C ASP A 129 5.92 12.43 -14.05
N GLY A 130 6.71 11.71 -13.25
CA GLY A 130 6.33 11.12 -11.97
C GLY A 130 5.59 9.78 -12.09
N TYR A 131 5.30 9.31 -13.31
CA TYR A 131 4.58 8.07 -13.52
C TYR A 131 5.41 6.85 -13.11
N ILE A 132 4.74 5.90 -12.45
CA ILE A 132 5.29 4.61 -12.07
C ILE A 132 4.45 3.52 -12.74
N GLY A 133 5.11 2.59 -13.42
CA GLY A 133 4.49 1.39 -13.95
C GLY A 133 4.72 1.16 -15.45
N PRO A 134 3.99 0.20 -16.04
CA PRO A 134 4.12 -0.17 -17.44
C PRO A 134 3.55 0.92 -18.36
N ILE A 135 4.19 1.17 -19.50
CA ILE A 135 3.68 2.07 -20.55
C ILE A 135 3.11 1.28 -21.74
N PRO A 136 2.11 1.81 -22.47
CA PRO A 136 1.59 1.17 -23.67
C PRO A 136 2.69 0.86 -24.67
N PHE A 137 2.56 -0.28 -25.35
CA PHE A 137 3.41 -0.60 -26.49
C PHE A 137 3.12 0.34 -27.67
N GLU A 138 4.15 0.67 -28.45
CA GLU A 138 3.98 1.43 -29.70
C GLU A 138 3.09 0.68 -30.70
N VAL A 139 3.25 -0.65 -30.74
CA VAL A 139 2.43 -1.56 -31.54
C VAL A 139 1.68 -2.50 -30.58
N PRO A 140 0.35 -2.64 -30.70
CA PRO A 140 -0.42 -3.55 -29.85
C PRO A 140 0.17 -4.98 -29.85
N PRO A 141 0.39 -5.57 -28.67
CA PRO A 141 1.00 -6.88 -28.56
C PRO A 141 0.05 -7.95 -29.10
N LYS A 142 0.61 -9.03 -29.65
CA LYS A 142 -0.19 -10.23 -29.96
C LYS A 142 -0.72 -10.83 -28.66
N ARG A 143 -1.96 -11.32 -28.69
CA ARG A 143 -2.56 -12.05 -27.57
C ARG A 143 -1.70 -13.26 -27.22
N GLU A 144 -1.36 -13.37 -25.94
CA GLU A 144 -0.64 -14.49 -25.35
C GLU A 144 -1.55 -15.11 -24.29
N PRO A 145 -1.93 -16.40 -24.40
CA PRO A 145 -2.85 -17.03 -23.45
C PRO A 145 -2.34 -16.90 -22.00
N GLY A 146 -3.24 -16.50 -21.09
CA GLY A 146 -2.91 -16.32 -19.67
C GLY A 146 -2.25 -14.98 -19.32
N LEU A 147 -1.83 -14.17 -20.31
CA LEU A 147 -1.23 -12.86 -20.08
C LEU A 147 -2.17 -11.71 -20.47
N GLN A 148 -2.11 -10.65 -19.65
CA GLN A 148 -2.77 -9.39 -19.90
C GLN A 148 -1.71 -8.34 -20.18
N ARG A 149 -1.31 -8.26 -21.44
CA ARG A 149 -0.20 -7.40 -21.90
C ARG A 149 -0.68 -5.98 -22.22
N ASP A 150 -1.96 -5.83 -22.52
CA ASP A 150 -2.66 -4.57 -22.77
C ASP A 150 -3.00 -3.82 -21.47
N ARG A 151 -3.72 -2.70 -21.58
CA ARG A 151 -4.12 -1.83 -20.45
C ARG A 151 -2.95 -1.33 -19.59
N ARG A 152 -1.78 -1.18 -20.19
CA ARG A 152 -0.66 -0.45 -19.57
C ARG A 152 -1.04 1.03 -19.45
N ARG A 153 -0.66 1.70 -18.36
CA ARG A 153 -1.09 3.08 -18.01
C ARG A 153 -2.58 3.24 -17.71
N ASP A 154 -3.31 2.13 -17.65
CA ASP A 154 -4.64 2.10 -17.06
C ASP A 154 -4.48 1.91 -15.54
N TRP A 155 -4.94 2.89 -14.76
CA TRP A 155 -4.84 2.84 -13.30
C TRP A 155 -6.10 2.27 -12.65
N TRP A 156 -7.20 2.05 -13.41
CA TRP A 156 -8.46 1.53 -12.88
C TRP A 156 -9.51 1.23 -13.98
N PRO A 157 -10.29 0.14 -13.92
CA PRO A 157 -11.45 -0.11 -14.79
C PRO A 157 -12.69 0.77 -14.50
#